data_AF-A0A6G4ZVZ2-F1
#
_entry.id   AF-A0A6G4ZVZ2-F1
#
_cell.length_a   1.000
_cell.length_b   1.000
_cell.length_c   1.000
_cell.angle_alpha   90.00
_cell.angle_beta   90.00
_cell.angle_gamma   90.00
#
_symmetry.space_group_name_H-M   'P 1'
#
loop_
_entity.id
_entity.type
_entity.pdbx_description
1 polymer ?
#
loop_
_entity_poly.entity_id
_entity_poly.type
_entity_poly.pdbx_seq_one_letter_code
_entity_poly.pdbx_strand_id
1 'polypeptide(L)'
;FRPSVDALKPQLDNYIGVCQEILTNRSLKEFLKLILITGNFINSGSYAGNAFGFRLNTLPKLLDIRSNKPRMTLLHFLVEIAEKEQAETLSFTKDLRHLTECSRLSLDGMRTELKQLSTGIEKLERHLPQGDDEFKQHFGAFVTAAKAQLGELSSSLD
;
A
#
# COMPACT_ATOMS: atom_id res chain seq x y z
N PHE A 1 1.60 9.65 24.33
CA PHE A 1 2.69 8.88 23.68
C PHE A 1 2.26 7.44 23.42
N ARG A 2 2.19 6.56 24.42
CA ARG A 2 1.85 5.13 24.22
C ARG A 2 0.57 4.89 23.40
N PRO A 3 -0.60 5.49 23.72
CA PRO A 3 -1.82 5.25 22.93
C PRO A 3 -1.67 5.62 21.45
N SER A 4 -0.91 6.67 21.15
CA SER A 4 -0.65 7.12 19.78
C SER A 4 0.27 6.14 19.03
N VAL A 5 1.32 5.66 19.69
CA VAL A 5 2.22 4.64 19.13
C VAL A 5 1.50 3.31 18.91
N ASP A 6 0.69 2.89 19.87
CA ASP A 6 -0.08 1.63 19.82
C ASP A 6 -1.16 1.66 18.73
N ALA A 7 -1.65 2.85 18.36
CA ALA A 7 -2.56 3.03 17.23
C ALA A 7 -1.83 3.10 15.88
N LEU A 8 -0.69 3.79 15.82
CA LEU A 8 0.06 4.06 14.59
C LEU A 8 0.80 2.81 14.07
N LYS A 9 1.45 2.06 14.96
CA LYS A 9 2.24 0.88 14.60
C LYS A 9 1.47 -0.16 13.79
N PRO A 10 0.29 -0.67 14.23
CA PRO A 10 -0.44 -1.68 13.47
C PRO A 10 -0.96 -1.15 12.13
N GLN A 11 -1.28 0.15 12.02
CA GLN A 11 -1.69 0.74 10.75
C GLN A 11 -0.55 0.71 9.73
N LEU A 12 0.67 1.06 10.18
CA LEU A 12 1.85 1.05 9.34
C LEU A 12 2.26 -0.37 8.96
N ASP A 13 2.31 -1.29 9.92
CA ASP A 13 2.64 -2.70 9.68
C ASP A 13 1.66 -3.32 8.67
N ASN A 14 0.37 -3.03 8.81
CA ASN A 14 -0.66 -3.46 7.86
C ASN A 14 -0.46 -2.84 6.47
N TYR A 15 -0.15 -1.54 6.38
CA TYR A 15 0.10 -0.86 5.11
C TYR A 15 1.28 -1.49 4.35
N ILE A 16 2.40 -1.71 5.04
CA ILE A 16 3.59 -2.35 4.48
C ILE A 16 3.27 -3.78 4.05
N GLY A 17 2.58 -4.55 4.89
CA GLY A 17 2.19 -5.92 4.60
C GLY A 17 1.36 -6.02 3.32
N VAL A 18 0.33 -5.18 3.18
CA VAL A 18 -0.50 -5.16 1.96
C VAL A 18 0.30 -4.73 0.73
N CYS A 19 1.21 -3.76 0.85
CA CYS A 19 2.11 -3.41 -0.26
C CYS A 19 2.97 -4.61 -0.69
N GLN A 20 3.50 -5.37 0.26
CA GLN A 20 4.27 -6.58 -0.03
C GLN A 20 3.41 -7.66 -0.67
N GLU A 21 2.17 -7.86 -0.20
CA GLU A 21 1.22 -8.79 -0.81
C GLU A 21 0.99 -8.43 -2.28
N ILE A 22 0.71 -7.17 -2.62
CA ILE A 22 0.53 -6.73 -4.01
C ILE A 22 1.78 -7.04 -4.86
N LEU A 23 2.96 -6.69 -4.35
CA LEU A 23 4.23 -6.85 -5.07
C LEU A 23 4.61 -8.31 -5.29
N THR A 24 4.21 -9.19 -4.37
CA THR A 24 4.56 -10.62 -4.41
C THR A 24 3.46 -11.49 -5.01
N ASN A 25 2.22 -11.00 -5.11
CA ASN A 25 1.08 -11.78 -5.57
C ASN A 25 1.26 -12.27 -7.02
N ARG A 26 1.36 -13.60 -7.17
CA ARG A 26 1.60 -14.24 -8.47
C ARG A 26 0.37 -14.20 -9.37
N SER A 27 -0.81 -14.49 -8.84
CA SER A 27 -2.07 -14.46 -9.62
C SER A 27 -2.37 -13.09 -10.22
N LEU A 28 -2.11 -12.01 -9.47
CA LEU A 28 -2.24 -10.64 -9.97
C LEU A 28 -1.28 -10.40 -11.13
N LYS A 29 -0.02 -10.82 -11.02
CA LYS A 29 0.96 -10.69 -12.12
C LYS A 29 0.53 -11.43 -13.37
N GLU A 30 0.01 -12.65 -13.23
CA GLU A 30 -0.50 -13.43 -14.38
C GLU A 30 -1.73 -12.75 -15.01
N PHE A 31 -2.65 -12.20 -14.20
CA PHE A 31 -3.79 -11.47 -14.72
C PHE A 31 -3.39 -10.17 -15.44
N LEU A 32 -2.43 -9.41 -14.89
CA LEU A 32 -1.86 -8.23 -15.55
C LEU A 32 -1.14 -8.60 -16.85
N LYS A 33 -0.49 -9.75 -16.91
CA LYS A 33 0.12 -10.27 -18.15
C LYS A 33 -0.95 -10.63 -19.19
N LEU A 34 -2.05 -11.26 -18.78
CA LEU A 34 -3.18 -11.52 -19.67
C LEU A 34 -3.72 -10.21 -20.27
N ILE A 35 -3.93 -9.19 -19.43
CA ILE A 35 -4.32 -7.84 -19.89
C ILE A 35 -3.32 -7.29 -20.90
N LEU A 36 -2.01 -7.40 -20.64
CA LEU A 36 -0.97 -6.91 -21.54
C LEU A 36 -1.01 -7.61 -22.90
N ILE A 37 -1.11 -8.94 -22.91
CA ILE A 37 -1.17 -9.75 -24.14
C ILE A 37 -2.41 -9.37 -24.95
N THR A 38 -3.58 -9.32 -24.32
CA THR A 38 -4.83 -8.96 -24.99
C THR A 38 -4.79 -7.51 -25.49
N GLY A 39 -4.26 -6.58 -24.69
CA GLY A 39 -4.09 -5.19 -25.08
C GLY A 39 -3.17 -5.03 -26.29
N ASN A 40 -2.04 -5.75 -26.32
CA ASN A 40 -1.12 -5.74 -27.46
C ASN A 40 -1.74 -6.34 -28.72
N PHE A 41 -2.55 -7.39 -28.59
CA PHE A 41 -3.27 -7.98 -29.71
C PHE A 41 -4.29 -7.00 -30.31
N ILE A 42 -5.12 -6.37 -29.47
CA ILE A 42 -6.15 -5.41 -29.91
C ILE A 42 -5.51 -4.17 -30.53
N ASN A 43 -4.39 -3.69 -29.98
CA ASN A 43 -3.70 -2.49 -30.44
C ASN A 43 -2.60 -2.76 -31.49
N SER A 44 -2.58 -3.96 -32.08
CA SER A 44 -1.60 -4.32 -33.11
C SER A 44 -1.62 -3.32 -34.27
N GLY A 45 -0.44 -2.81 -34.66
CA GLY A 45 -0.29 -1.80 -35.72
C GLY A 45 -0.60 -0.36 -35.30
N SER A 46 -0.97 -0.11 -34.04
CA SER A 46 -1.15 1.25 -33.49
C SER A 46 0.05 1.69 -32.64
N TYR A 47 0.07 2.97 -32.25
CA TYR A 47 1.10 3.51 -31.34
C TYR A 47 1.11 2.80 -29.96
N ALA A 48 0.01 2.14 -29.59
CA ALA A 48 -0.17 1.44 -28.32
C ALA A 48 0.06 -0.08 -28.44
N GLY A 49 0.48 -0.58 -29.60
CA GLY A 49 0.88 -1.98 -29.80
C GLY A 49 2.30 -2.25 -29.27
N ASN A 50 2.64 -3.54 -29.08
CA ASN A 50 3.95 -4.00 -28.59
C ASN A 50 4.43 -3.32 -27.28
N ALA A 51 3.50 -2.97 -26.40
CA ALA A 51 3.81 -2.44 -25.10
C ALA A 51 4.50 -3.51 -24.23
N PHE A 52 5.49 -3.08 -23.45
CA PHE A 52 6.13 -3.89 -22.41
C PHE A 52 5.36 -3.88 -21.08
N GLY A 53 4.43 -2.94 -20.92
CA GLY A 53 3.63 -2.77 -19.73
C GLY A 53 2.63 -1.64 -19.89
N PHE A 54 1.79 -1.44 -18.87
CA PHE A 54 0.80 -0.38 -18.82
C PHE A 54 0.74 0.21 -17.40
N ARG A 55 0.14 1.40 -17.29
CA ARG A 55 -0.03 2.07 -15.99
C ARG A 55 -1.26 1.49 -15.29
N LEU A 56 -1.19 1.20 -13.99
CA LEU A 56 -2.32 0.59 -13.25
C LEU A 56 -3.60 1.45 -13.29
N ASN A 57 -3.47 2.76 -13.44
CA ASN A 57 -4.61 3.66 -13.62
C ASN A 57 -5.36 3.45 -14.95
N THR A 58 -4.90 2.58 -15.85
CA THR A 58 -5.65 2.18 -17.04
C THR A 58 -6.61 1.02 -16.80
N LEU A 59 -6.50 0.30 -15.67
CA LEU A 59 -7.37 -0.83 -15.36
C LEU A 59 -8.88 -0.48 -15.40
N PRO A 60 -9.34 0.70 -14.91
CA PRO A 60 -10.74 1.07 -15.04
C PRO A 60 -11.24 1.13 -16.50
N LYS A 61 -10.37 1.43 -17.47
CA LYS A 61 -10.74 1.50 -18.89
C LYS A 61 -11.17 0.15 -19.48
N LEU A 62 -10.84 -0.97 -18.82
CA LEU A 62 -11.28 -2.31 -19.24
C LEU A 62 -12.81 -2.47 -19.13
N LEU A 63 -13.47 -1.65 -18.30
CA LEU A 63 -14.94 -1.58 -18.23
C LEU A 63 -15.56 -0.73 -19.35
N ASP A 64 -14.78 0.20 -19.92
CA ASP A 64 -15.26 1.11 -20.96
C ASP A 64 -15.18 0.48 -22.36
N ILE A 65 -14.21 -0.41 -22.59
CA ILE A 65 -14.02 -1.09 -23.87
C ILE A 65 -15.07 -2.19 -24.02
N ARG A 66 -16.01 -2.00 -24.96
CA ARG A 66 -17.12 -2.94 -25.22
C ARG A 66 -16.82 -3.85 -26.39
N SER A 67 -17.28 -5.09 -26.30
CA SER A 67 -17.27 -6.02 -27.42
C SER A 67 -18.53 -5.85 -28.29
N ASN A 68 -18.54 -6.52 -29.45
CA ASN A 68 -19.74 -6.61 -30.30
C ASN A 68 -20.86 -7.46 -29.67
N LYS A 69 -20.58 -8.24 -28.61
CA LYS A 69 -21.60 -8.94 -27.83
C LYS A 69 -22.28 -7.97 -26.87
N PRO A 70 -23.62 -7.97 -26.78
CA PRO A 70 -24.35 -7.12 -25.85
C PRO A 70 -23.88 -7.33 -24.40
N ARG A 71 -23.76 -6.24 -23.65
CA ARG A 71 -23.40 -6.21 -22.21
C ARG A 71 -22.01 -6.79 -21.87
N MET A 72 -21.15 -7.02 -22.86
CA MET A 72 -19.83 -7.61 -22.66
C MET A 72 -18.73 -6.54 -22.81
N THR A 73 -17.90 -6.38 -21.79
CA THR A 73 -16.71 -5.49 -21.80
C THR A 73 -15.43 -6.29 -21.93
N LEU A 74 -14.31 -5.61 -22.15
CA LEU A 74 -12.99 -6.26 -22.18
C LEU A 74 -12.66 -6.93 -20.83
N LEU A 75 -13.04 -6.32 -19.70
CA LEU A 75 -12.86 -6.95 -18.39
C LEU A 75 -13.63 -8.28 -18.29
N HIS A 76 -14.90 -8.32 -18.70
CA HIS A 76 -15.69 -9.55 -18.68
C HIS A 76 -15.05 -10.64 -19.55
N PHE A 77 -14.58 -10.27 -20.74
CA PHE A 77 -13.86 -11.19 -21.63
C PHE A 77 -12.58 -11.75 -21.03
N LEU A 78 -11.78 -10.89 -20.38
CA LEU A 78 -10.54 -11.31 -19.72
C LEU A 78 -10.81 -12.27 -18.55
N VAL A 79 -11.88 -12.03 -17.79
CA VAL A 79 -12.31 -12.92 -16.70
C VAL A 79 -12.76 -14.28 -17.26
N GLU A 80 -13.60 -14.31 -18.30
CA GLU A 80 -14.03 -15.56 -18.94
C GLU A 80 -12.84 -16.38 -19.47
N ILE A 81 -11.83 -15.73 -20.06
CA ILE A 81 -10.60 -16.41 -20.49
C ILE A 81 -9.83 -16.95 -19.30
N ALA A 82 -9.65 -16.13 -18.25
CA ALA A 82 -8.92 -16.56 -17.06
C ALA A 82 -9.62 -17.77 -16.40
N GLU A 83 -10.94 -17.76 -16.28
CA GLU A 83 -11.70 -18.90 -15.73
C GLU A 83 -11.54 -20.18 -16.56
N LYS A 84 -11.55 -20.05 -17.88
CA LYS A 84 -11.46 -21.19 -18.79
C LYS A 84 -10.05 -21.79 -18.86
N GLU A 85 -9.03 -20.94 -18.97
CA GLU A 85 -7.66 -21.39 -19.23
C GLU A 85 -6.87 -21.63 -17.94
N GLN A 86 -7.04 -20.77 -16.92
CA GLN A 86 -6.30 -20.88 -15.67
C GLN A 86 -6.99 -20.13 -14.52
N ALA A 87 -8.03 -20.73 -13.92
CA ALA A 87 -8.88 -20.10 -12.91
C ALA A 87 -8.11 -19.56 -11.68
N GLU A 88 -6.99 -20.19 -11.31
CA GLU A 88 -6.09 -19.73 -10.24
C GLU A 88 -5.55 -18.31 -10.48
N THR A 89 -5.53 -17.82 -11.73
CA THR A 89 -5.17 -16.44 -12.07
C THR A 89 -6.08 -15.41 -11.39
N LEU A 90 -7.28 -15.80 -10.94
CA LEU A 90 -8.23 -14.94 -10.25
C LEU A 90 -8.14 -15.02 -8.71
N SER A 91 -7.23 -15.84 -8.16
CA SER A 91 -7.09 -16.00 -6.70
C SER A 91 -6.69 -14.71 -5.99
N PHE A 92 -6.05 -13.76 -6.69
CA PHE A 92 -5.67 -12.45 -6.13
C PHE A 92 -6.85 -11.67 -5.54
N THR A 93 -8.07 -11.94 -6.01
CA THR A 93 -9.30 -11.32 -5.45
C THR A 93 -9.56 -11.74 -4.01
N LYS A 94 -9.12 -12.94 -3.62
CA LYS A 94 -9.16 -13.46 -2.24
C LYS A 94 -7.91 -13.09 -1.47
N ASP A 95 -6.75 -13.20 -2.11
CA ASP A 95 -5.45 -12.92 -1.47
C ASP A 95 -5.36 -11.45 -1.04
N LEU A 96 -5.85 -10.53 -1.86
CA LEU A 96 -5.78 -9.08 -1.63
C LEU A 96 -7.05 -8.52 -0.95
N ARG A 97 -7.80 -9.35 -0.22
CA ARG A 97 -9.05 -8.93 0.45
C ARG A 97 -8.86 -7.76 1.44
N HIS A 98 -7.67 -7.62 2.00
CA HIS A 98 -7.34 -6.55 2.95
C HIS A 98 -7.00 -5.22 2.27
N LEU A 99 -6.83 -5.22 0.94
CA LEU A 99 -6.46 -4.04 0.17
C LEU A 99 -7.47 -2.89 0.32
N THR A 100 -8.76 -3.20 0.31
CA THR A 100 -9.81 -2.17 0.39
C THR A 100 -9.80 -1.46 1.74
N GLU A 101 -9.63 -2.20 2.83
CA GLU A 101 -9.51 -1.64 4.18
C GLU A 101 -8.25 -0.80 4.29
N CYS A 102 -7.11 -1.34 3.83
CA CYS A 102 -5.83 -0.66 3.82
C CYS A 102 -5.83 0.63 2.99
N SER A 103 -6.54 0.66 1.85
CA SER A 103 -6.61 1.86 0.98
C SER A 103 -7.29 3.06 1.62
N ARG A 104 -7.98 2.87 2.75
CA ARG A 104 -8.61 3.96 3.52
C ARG A 104 -7.65 4.61 4.51
N LEU A 105 -6.50 3.97 4.78
CA LEU A 105 -5.46 4.56 5.62
C LEU A 105 -4.84 5.77 4.93
N SER A 106 -4.63 6.83 5.71
CA SER A 106 -3.96 8.04 5.22
C SER A 106 -2.48 7.96 5.58
N LEU A 107 -1.62 7.65 4.61
CA LEU A 107 -0.17 7.64 4.81
C LEU A 107 0.34 9.03 5.21
N ASP A 108 -0.22 10.09 4.64
CA ASP A 108 0.09 11.46 5.04
C ASP A 108 -0.35 11.76 6.48
N GLY A 109 -1.49 11.21 6.90
CA GLY A 109 -1.98 11.28 8.28
C GLY A 109 -1.02 10.59 9.25
N MET A 110 -0.65 9.35 8.96
CA MET A 110 0.32 8.58 9.75
C MET A 110 1.67 9.29 9.85
N ARG A 111 2.17 9.86 8.74
CA ARG A 111 3.42 10.64 8.71
C ARG A 111 3.32 11.91 9.55
N THR A 112 2.16 12.57 9.53
CA THR A 112 1.90 13.77 10.32
C THR A 112 1.89 13.46 11.82
N GLU A 113 1.19 12.39 12.22
CA GLU A 113 1.16 11.93 13.62
C GLU A 113 2.55 11.55 14.12
N LEU A 114 3.31 10.79 13.33
CA LEU A 114 4.69 10.44 13.67
C LEU A 114 5.55 11.68 13.89
N LYS A 115 5.47 12.65 12.97
CA LYS A 115 6.23 13.92 13.06
C LYS A 115 5.87 14.72 14.31
N GLN A 116 4.59 14.76 14.68
CA GLN A 116 4.13 15.43 15.90
C GLN A 116 4.72 14.78 17.15
N LEU A 117 4.71 13.44 17.23
CA LEU A 117 5.32 12.69 18.32
C LEU A 117 6.83 12.94 18.41
N SER A 118 7.54 12.86 17.28
CA SER A 118 8.99 13.12 17.22
C SER A 118 9.34 14.53 17.68
N THR A 119 8.61 15.53 17.18
CA THR A 119 8.81 16.93 17.60
C THR A 119 8.54 17.11 19.11
N GLY A 120 7.54 16.42 19.67
CA GLY A 120 7.23 16.45 21.09
C GLY A 120 8.36 15.88 21.95
N ILE A 121 8.92 14.73 21.54
CA ILE A 121 10.05 14.10 22.23
C ILE A 121 11.33 14.92 22.10
N GLU A 122 11.61 15.50 20.94
CA GLU A 122 12.76 16.41 20.75
C GLU A 122 12.67 17.64 21.66
N LYS A 123 11.49 18.22 21.84
CA LYS A 123 11.29 19.33 22.78
C LYS A 123 11.54 18.91 24.22
N LEU A 124 11.05 17.72 24.61
CA LEU A 124 11.28 17.18 25.95
C LEU A 124 12.76 16.92 26.22
N GLU A 125 13.48 16.38 25.23
CA GLU A 125 14.93 16.16 25.30
C GLU A 125 15.71 17.47 25.49
N ARG A 126 15.33 18.55 24.80
CA ARG A 126 15.97 19.87 24.95
C ARG A 126 15.76 20.49 26.33
N HIS A 127 14.63 20.22 26.98
CA HIS A 127 14.32 20.74 28.32
C HIS A 127 14.84 19.85 29.44
N LEU A 128 15.13 18.57 29.18
CA LEU A 128 15.68 17.63 30.15
C LEU A 128 16.90 18.15 30.94
N PRO A 129 17.93 18.75 30.32
CA PRO A 129 19.07 19.28 31.08
C PRO A 129 18.73 20.50 31.96
N GLN A 130 17.63 21.21 31.65
CA GLN A 130 17.18 22.41 32.37
C GLN A 130 16.27 22.07 33.56
N GLY A 131 15.80 20.82 33.66
CA GLY A 131 14.95 20.36 34.76
C GLY A 131 15.70 20.08 36.05
N ASP A 132 14.95 19.93 37.13
CA ASP A 132 15.45 19.42 38.41
C ASP A 132 15.77 17.91 38.34
N ASP A 133 16.32 17.37 39.43
CA ASP A 133 16.75 15.98 39.48
C ASP A 133 15.57 15.00 39.39
N GLU A 134 14.41 15.37 39.94
CA GLU A 134 13.18 14.56 39.86
C GLU A 134 12.68 14.45 38.42
N PHE A 135 12.66 15.58 37.68
CA PHE A 135 12.32 15.62 36.27
C PHE A 135 13.28 14.78 35.42
N LYS A 136 14.59 14.91 35.64
CA LYS A 136 15.60 14.11 34.94
C LYS A 136 15.42 12.62 35.20
N GLN A 137 15.18 12.23 36.45
CA GLN A 137 14.97 10.84 36.83
C GLN A 137 13.70 10.26 36.20
N HIS A 138 12.60 11.03 36.15
CA HIS A 138 11.33 10.57 35.58
C HIS A 138 11.34 10.51 34.05
N PHE A 139 11.91 11.51 33.38
CA PHE A 139 11.79 11.64 31.93
C PHE A 139 13.02 11.14 31.15
N GLY A 140 14.18 10.95 31.78
CA GLY A 140 15.40 10.52 31.10
C GLY A 140 15.24 9.17 30.39
N ALA A 141 14.86 8.12 31.13
CA ALA A 141 14.63 6.80 30.56
C ALA A 141 13.48 6.81 29.54
N PHE A 142 12.44 7.61 29.78
CA PHE A 142 11.32 7.76 28.87
C PHE A 142 11.74 8.37 27.52
N VAL A 143 12.50 9.47 27.51
CA VAL A 143 12.96 10.13 26.27
C VAL A 143 13.80 9.17 25.44
N THR A 144 14.74 8.46 26.06
CA THR A 144 15.57 7.47 25.36
C THR A 144 14.72 6.36 24.71
N ALA A 145 13.79 5.77 25.47
CA ALA A 145 12.91 4.72 24.96
C ALA A 145 11.97 5.23 23.85
N ALA A 146 11.40 6.43 24.04
CA ALA A 146 10.50 7.05 23.07
C ALA A 146 11.21 7.37 21.74
N LYS A 147 12.46 7.86 21.80
CA LYS A 147 13.26 8.11 20.59
C LYS A 147 13.57 6.82 19.83
N ALA A 148 13.92 5.74 20.54
CA ALA A 148 14.16 4.44 19.90
C ALA A 148 12.90 3.94 19.17
N GLN A 149 11.74 3.96 19.85
CA GLN A 149 10.48 3.52 19.26
C GLN A 149 10.05 4.37 18.04
N LEU A 150 10.19 5.70 18.12
CA LEU A 150 9.87 6.57 16.99
C LEU A 150 10.85 6.41 15.82
N GLY A 151 12.12 6.10 16.12
CA GLY A 151 13.12 5.77 15.10
C GLY A 151 12.73 4.52 14.31
N GLU A 152 12.35 3.45 15.00
CA GLU A 152 11.87 2.20 14.37
C GLU A 152 10.63 2.44 13.48
N LEU A 153 9.67 3.23 13.96
CA LEU A 153 8.47 3.58 13.18
C LEU A 153 8.80 4.46 11.96
N SER A 154 9.74 5.40 12.11
CA SER A 154 10.17 6.25 10.99
C SER A 154 10.85 5.42 9.91
N SER A 155 11.75 4.51 10.29
CA SER A 155 12.42 3.62 9.33
C SER A 155 11.48 2.67 8.61
N SER A 156 10.29 2.40 9.18
CA SER A 156 9.26 1.59 8.53
C SER A 156 8.44 2.39 7.51
N LEU A 157 8.46 3.73 7.58
CA LEU A 157 7.72 4.65 6.70
C LEU A 157 8.51 5.14 5.48
N ASP A 158 9.85 5.04 5.53
CA ASP A 158 10.77 5.46 4.47
C ASP A 158 11.00 4.34 3.42
#